data_AF-A0A3S5YH87-F1
#
_entry.id   AF-A0A3S5YH87-F1
#
_cell.length_a   1.000
_cell.length_b   1.000
_cell.length_c   1.000
_cell.angle_alpha   90.00
_cell.angle_beta   90.00
_cell.angle_gamma   90.00
#
_symmetry.space_group_name_H-M   'P 1'
#
loop_
_entity.id
_entity.type
_entity.pdbx_description
1 polymer ?
#
loop_
_entity_poly.entity_id
_entity_poly.type
_entity_poly.pdbx_seq_one_letter_code
_entity_poly.pdbx_strand_id
1 'polypeptide(L)'
;MAIKLIVGLANPGAEYAATRHNAGAWYVDLLAERLRAPLREEPKFFGYTSRITLEGEDVRLLVPTTFMNLSGKAVGAMASFYRIQPDEILVAHDELDLPPGVAKFKLGGGHGGHNGLKDIISKLGNNPNFHRLRVGIGHPGDKNKVVGFVLGKPPVSEQKLIDEAIDEAARCTELWFKDGLAKATSRLHTFKAQ
;
A
#
# COMPACT_ATOMS: atom_id res chain seq x y z
N MET A 1 -9.69 16.98 3.76
CA MET A 1 -9.06 16.62 2.48
C MET A 1 -9.23 15.12 2.28
N ALA A 2 -9.64 14.70 1.10
CA ALA A 2 -9.95 13.30 0.79
C ALA A 2 -8.76 12.67 0.06
N ILE A 3 -8.52 11.37 0.29
CA ILE A 3 -7.52 10.63 -0.47
C ILE A 3 -7.95 10.55 -1.94
N LYS A 4 -7.05 10.87 -2.87
CA LYS A 4 -7.28 10.86 -4.32
C LYS A 4 -6.51 9.77 -5.04
N LEU A 5 -5.44 9.26 -4.43
CA LEU A 5 -4.61 8.19 -4.98
C LEU A 5 -4.26 7.16 -3.90
N ILE A 6 -4.55 5.89 -4.19
CA ILE A 6 -4.15 4.75 -3.38
C ILE A 6 -3.13 3.94 -4.18
N VAL A 7 -1.95 3.73 -3.61
CA VAL A 7 -0.83 3.03 -4.23
C VAL A 7 -0.55 1.74 -3.50
N GLY A 8 -0.40 0.63 -4.22
CA GLY A 8 0.05 -0.65 -3.69
C GLY A 8 1.46 -0.96 -4.17
N LEU A 9 2.43 -1.03 -3.25
CA LEU A 9 3.81 -1.34 -3.63
C LEU A 9 3.99 -2.82 -3.98
N ALA A 10 4.79 -3.09 -5.00
CA ALA A 10 5.11 -4.43 -5.48
C ALA A 10 6.35 -4.45 -6.37
N ASN A 11 6.91 -5.66 -6.55
CA ASN A 11 7.72 -6.01 -7.71
C ASN A 11 6.84 -6.69 -8.79
N PRO A 12 7.03 -6.37 -10.08
CA PRO A 12 6.28 -6.97 -11.18
C PRO A 12 6.77 -8.38 -11.52
N GLY A 13 5.87 -9.23 -12.03
CA GLY A 13 6.21 -10.57 -12.52
C GLY A 13 5.74 -11.69 -11.59
N ALA A 14 5.49 -12.86 -12.18
CA ALA A 14 4.91 -14.01 -11.48
C ALA A 14 5.78 -14.53 -10.32
N GLU A 15 7.10 -14.35 -10.41
CA GLU A 15 8.05 -14.75 -9.38
C GLU A 15 7.88 -13.98 -8.05
N TYR A 16 7.41 -12.72 -8.11
CA TYR A 16 7.23 -11.88 -6.90
C TYR A 16 5.78 -11.80 -6.41
N ALA A 17 4.81 -12.24 -7.23
CA ALA A 17 3.38 -12.05 -6.98
C ALA A 17 2.93 -12.54 -5.59
N ALA A 18 3.52 -13.63 -5.10
CA ALA A 18 3.20 -14.24 -3.81
C ALA A 18 4.22 -13.91 -2.69
N THR A 19 5.10 -12.93 -2.90
CA THR A 19 6.13 -12.55 -1.91
C THR A 19 5.61 -11.49 -0.95
N ARG A 20 6.11 -11.49 0.29
CA ARG A 20 5.71 -10.51 1.32
C ARG A 20 5.85 -9.07 0.84
N HIS A 21 6.83 -8.78 -0.02
CA HIS A 21 7.08 -7.44 -0.55
C HIS A 21 5.98 -6.90 -1.50
N ASN A 22 5.00 -7.73 -1.84
CA ASN A 22 3.83 -7.35 -2.65
C ASN A 22 2.56 -7.16 -1.81
N ALA A 23 2.64 -7.16 -0.47
CA ALA A 23 1.47 -6.98 0.40
C ALA A 23 0.69 -5.67 0.14
N GLY A 24 1.38 -4.61 -0.29
CA GLY A 24 0.75 -3.37 -0.71
C GLY A 24 -0.15 -3.55 -1.95
N ALA A 25 0.31 -4.31 -2.94
CA ALA A 25 -0.48 -4.63 -4.12
C ALA A 25 -1.67 -5.54 -3.79
N TRP A 26 -1.51 -6.55 -2.93
CA TRP A 26 -2.63 -7.41 -2.50
C TRP A 26 -3.79 -6.61 -1.92
N TYR A 27 -3.48 -5.57 -1.14
CA TYR A 27 -4.49 -4.65 -0.63
C TYR A 27 -5.21 -3.87 -1.73
N VAL A 28 -4.49 -3.36 -2.73
CA VAL A 28 -5.10 -2.62 -3.85
C VAL A 28 -5.91 -3.54 -4.76
N ASP A 29 -5.45 -4.77 -4.99
CA ASP A 29 -6.16 -5.81 -5.73
C ASP A 29 -7.50 -6.13 -5.06
N LEU A 30 -7.50 -6.36 -3.73
CA LEU A 30 -8.73 -6.59 -2.97
C LEU A 30 -9.70 -5.40 -3.08
N LEU A 31 -9.19 -4.17 -2.95
CA LEU A 31 -10.02 -2.97 -3.05
C LEU A 31 -10.64 -2.81 -4.45
N ALA A 32 -9.86 -3.10 -5.50
CA ALA A 32 -10.32 -3.11 -6.88
C ALA A 32 -11.40 -4.19 -7.12
N GLU A 33 -11.23 -5.38 -6.54
CA GLU A 33 -12.20 -6.48 -6.63
C GLU A 33 -13.52 -6.13 -5.95
N ARG A 34 -13.49 -5.66 -4.69
CA ARG A 34 -14.69 -5.28 -3.91
C ARG A 34 -15.54 -4.24 -4.64
N LEU A 35 -14.88 -3.30 -5.31
CA LEU A 35 -15.51 -2.19 -6.01
C LEU A 35 -15.73 -2.47 -7.51
N ARG A 36 -15.46 -3.71 -7.96
CA ARG A 36 -15.65 -4.18 -9.34
C ARG A 36 -14.98 -3.28 -10.38
N ALA A 37 -13.78 -2.79 -10.06
CA ALA A 37 -13.04 -1.81 -10.84
C ALA A 37 -11.69 -2.41 -11.27
N PRO A 38 -11.67 -3.25 -12.32
CA PRO A 38 -10.49 -4.03 -12.69
C PRO A 38 -9.30 -3.12 -13.01
N LEU A 39 -8.13 -3.52 -12.49
CA LEU A 39 -6.85 -2.90 -12.79
C LEU A 39 -6.43 -3.20 -14.23
N ARG A 40 -5.96 -2.18 -14.96
CA ARG A 40 -5.46 -2.30 -16.32
C ARG A 40 -4.10 -1.64 -16.45
N GLU A 41 -3.21 -2.24 -17.23
CA GLU A 41 -1.91 -1.65 -17.48
C GLU A 41 -2.04 -0.33 -18.24
N GLU A 42 -1.40 0.71 -17.71
CA GLU A 42 -1.35 2.02 -18.36
C GLU A 42 0.11 2.47 -18.45
N PRO A 43 0.78 2.26 -19.61
CA PRO A 43 2.22 2.52 -19.78
C PRO A 43 2.64 3.95 -19.41
N LYS A 44 1.74 4.93 -19.58
CA LYS A 44 1.93 6.33 -19.20
C LYS A 44 2.26 6.51 -17.72
N PHE A 45 1.70 5.66 -16.85
CA PHE A 45 1.90 5.72 -15.40
C PHE A 45 2.77 4.60 -14.87
N PHE A 46 3.39 3.79 -15.75
CA PHE A 46 4.31 2.72 -15.39
C PHE A 46 3.72 1.74 -14.36
N GLY A 47 2.46 1.34 -14.56
CA GLY A 47 1.77 0.46 -13.64
C GLY A 47 0.37 0.08 -14.09
N TYR A 48 -0.28 -0.74 -13.26
CA TYR A 48 -1.69 -1.02 -13.37
C TYR A 48 -2.49 0.07 -12.68
N THR A 49 -3.56 0.54 -13.33
CA THR A 49 -4.39 1.64 -12.85
C THR A 49 -5.85 1.26 -12.88
N SER A 50 -6.63 1.89 -12.00
CA SER A 50 -8.09 1.84 -12.02
C SER A 50 -8.64 3.11 -11.39
N ARG A 51 -9.95 3.33 -11.55
CA ARG A 51 -10.68 4.41 -10.91
C ARG A 51 -11.89 3.82 -10.21
N ILE A 52 -12.03 4.17 -8.93
CA ILE A 52 -13.13 3.77 -8.06
C ILE A 52 -13.85 5.01 -7.53
N THR A 53 -15.05 4.79 -7.00
CA THR A 53 -15.81 5.81 -6.27
C THR A 53 -16.03 5.32 -4.86
N LEU A 54 -15.64 6.13 -3.87
CA LEU A 54 -15.86 5.86 -2.44
C LEU A 54 -16.63 7.03 -1.84
N GLU A 55 -17.85 6.79 -1.36
CA GLU A 55 -18.73 7.83 -0.78
C GLU A 55 -18.90 9.07 -1.69
N GLY A 56 -18.96 8.85 -3.01
CA GLY A 56 -19.11 9.92 -4.01
C GLY A 56 -17.80 10.59 -4.44
N GLU A 57 -16.65 10.24 -3.83
CA GLU A 57 -15.34 10.76 -4.19
C GLU A 57 -14.64 9.89 -5.23
N ASP A 58 -14.09 10.52 -6.27
CA ASP A 58 -13.25 9.86 -7.28
C ASP A 58 -11.87 9.55 -6.69
N VAL A 59 -11.50 8.26 -6.68
CA VAL A 59 -10.20 7.77 -6.18
C VAL A 59 -9.51 6.93 -7.24
N ARG A 60 -8.21 7.16 -7.42
CA ARG A 60 -7.37 6.40 -8.35
C ARG A 60 -6.62 5.29 -7.61
N LEU A 61 -6.50 4.15 -8.26
CA LEU A 61 -5.67 3.04 -7.81
C LEU A 61 -4.43 2.94 -8.69
N LEU A 62 -3.29 2.62 -8.09
CA LEU A 62 -2.02 2.41 -8.79
C LEU A 62 -1.25 1.24 -8.17
N VAL A 63 -0.84 0.29 -9.00
CA VAL A 63 0.16 -0.73 -8.66
C VAL A 63 1.34 -0.58 -9.63
N PRO A 64 2.48 0.01 -9.21
CA PRO A 64 3.63 0.22 -10.08
C PRO A 64 4.22 -1.08 -10.65
N THR A 65 4.67 -1.04 -11.89
CA THR A 65 5.40 -2.13 -12.57
C THR A 65 6.88 -1.79 -12.80
N THR A 66 7.43 -0.83 -12.05
CA THR A 66 8.78 -0.27 -12.22
C THR A 66 9.91 -1.02 -11.52
N PHE A 67 9.62 -2.15 -10.83
CA PHE A 67 10.37 -2.65 -9.67
C PHE A 67 10.30 -1.70 -8.46
N MET A 68 10.46 -2.28 -7.26
CA MET A 68 10.22 -1.62 -5.99
C MET A 68 11.08 -0.37 -5.78
N ASN A 69 12.38 -0.44 -6.11
CA ASN A 69 13.31 0.67 -5.91
C ASN A 69 13.09 1.86 -6.88
N LEU A 70 12.14 1.74 -7.82
CA LEU A 70 11.78 2.79 -8.77
C LEU A 70 10.29 3.17 -8.70
N SER A 71 9.57 2.77 -7.64
CA SER A 71 8.13 3.02 -7.48
C SER A 71 7.75 4.50 -7.51
N GLY A 72 8.64 5.39 -7.08
CA GLY A 72 8.43 6.84 -7.13
C GLY A 72 8.27 7.38 -8.54
N LYS A 73 8.82 6.70 -9.56
CA LYS A 73 8.61 7.06 -10.97
C LYS A 73 7.12 6.99 -11.34
N ALA A 74 6.44 5.90 -10.99
CA ALA A 74 5.02 5.70 -11.26
C ALA A 74 4.14 6.68 -10.46
N VAL A 75 4.40 6.76 -9.14
CA VAL A 75 3.65 7.64 -8.23
C VAL A 75 3.80 9.11 -8.62
N GLY A 76 5.02 9.58 -8.88
CA GLY A 76 5.29 10.95 -9.30
C GLY A 76 4.64 11.29 -10.64
N ALA A 77 4.65 10.37 -11.61
CA ALA A 77 4.00 10.58 -12.91
C ALA A 77 2.48 10.76 -12.77
N MET A 78 1.81 9.87 -12.02
CA MET A 78 0.37 9.96 -11.81
C MET A 78 -0.03 11.18 -10.98
N ALA A 79 0.69 11.44 -9.87
CA ALA A 79 0.42 12.59 -9.01
C ALA A 79 0.57 13.91 -9.76
N SER A 80 1.64 14.09 -10.53
CA SER A 80 1.87 15.31 -11.31
C SER A 80 0.81 15.51 -12.40
N PHE A 81 0.43 14.44 -13.12
CA PHE A 81 -0.56 14.52 -14.19
C PHE A 81 -1.95 14.94 -13.68
N TYR A 82 -2.38 14.39 -12.54
CA TYR A 82 -3.67 14.70 -11.92
C TYR A 82 -3.62 15.82 -10.88
N ARG A 83 -2.44 16.41 -10.64
CA ARG A 83 -2.19 17.47 -9.64
C ARG A 83 -2.54 17.06 -8.20
N ILE A 84 -2.33 15.79 -7.88
CA ILE A 84 -2.59 15.21 -6.56
C ILE A 84 -1.44 15.59 -5.62
N GLN A 85 -1.76 16.17 -4.47
CA GLN A 85 -0.77 16.56 -3.46
C GLN A 85 -0.37 15.35 -2.59
N PRO A 86 0.84 15.34 -1.99
CA PRO A 86 1.31 14.21 -1.19
C PRO A 86 0.35 13.78 -0.06
N ASP A 87 -0.29 14.71 0.62
CA ASP A 87 -1.24 14.43 1.70
C ASP A 87 -2.56 13.81 1.21
N GLU A 88 -2.84 13.86 -0.10
CA GLU A 88 -3.96 13.17 -0.76
C GLU A 88 -3.59 11.75 -1.25
N ILE A 89 -2.37 11.27 -0.96
CA ILE A 89 -1.87 9.95 -1.37
C ILE A 89 -1.84 9.00 -0.17
N LEU A 90 -2.35 7.79 -0.35
CA LEU A 90 -2.20 6.66 0.57
C LEU A 90 -1.33 5.57 -0.08
N VAL A 91 -0.20 5.24 0.53
CA VAL A 91 0.71 4.18 0.06
C VAL A 91 0.63 2.95 0.97
N ALA A 92 0.12 1.84 0.45
CA ALA A 92 0.14 0.55 1.10
C ALA A 92 1.45 -0.20 0.85
N HIS A 93 2.07 -0.72 1.90
CA HIS A 93 3.36 -1.41 1.83
C HIS A 93 3.50 -2.46 2.94
N ASP A 94 4.43 -3.40 2.76
CA ASP A 94 4.81 -4.35 3.79
C ASP A 94 5.63 -3.70 4.92
N GLU A 95 5.38 -4.13 6.15
CA GLU A 95 5.95 -3.57 7.36
C GLU A 95 6.57 -4.66 8.23
N LEU A 96 7.90 -4.58 8.40
CA LEU A 96 8.67 -5.53 9.20
C LEU A 96 8.45 -5.32 10.71
N ASP A 97 8.15 -4.09 11.12
CA ASP A 97 7.97 -3.74 12.54
C ASP A 97 6.58 -4.12 13.10
N LEU A 98 5.70 -4.67 12.26
CA LEU A 98 4.37 -5.14 12.66
C LEU A 98 4.25 -6.65 12.36
N PRO A 99 3.69 -7.45 13.28
CA PRO A 99 3.48 -8.87 13.02
C PRO A 99 2.39 -9.10 11.96
N PRO A 100 2.40 -10.25 11.27
CA PRO A 100 1.25 -10.71 10.48
C PRO A 100 -0.05 -10.61 11.30
N GLY A 101 -1.14 -10.15 10.67
CA GLY A 101 -2.41 -9.94 11.37
C GLY A 101 -2.64 -8.53 11.90
N VAL A 102 -1.68 -7.63 11.71
CA VAL A 102 -1.78 -6.23 12.15
C VAL A 102 -1.53 -5.30 10.98
N ALA A 103 -2.42 -4.32 10.80
CA ALA A 103 -2.20 -3.21 9.89
C ALA A 103 -2.42 -1.87 10.60
N LYS A 104 -1.71 -0.82 10.18
CA LYS A 104 -1.83 0.52 10.76
C LYS A 104 -1.71 1.63 9.74
N PHE A 105 -2.59 2.63 9.85
CA PHE A 105 -2.39 3.92 9.20
C PHE A 105 -1.29 4.76 9.86
N LYS A 106 -0.56 5.52 9.06
CA LYS A 106 0.43 6.52 9.49
C LYS A 106 0.50 7.67 8.49
N LEU A 107 0.60 8.91 8.97
CA LEU A 107 0.97 10.06 8.14
C LEU A 107 2.48 10.32 8.29
N GLY A 108 3.17 10.53 7.16
CA GLY A 108 4.55 10.98 7.20
C GLY A 108 5.57 9.95 7.69
N GLY A 109 6.72 10.46 8.15
CA GLY A 109 7.83 9.69 8.71
C GLY A 109 8.86 9.21 7.67
N GLY A 110 9.95 8.61 8.16
CA GLY A 110 11.01 8.06 7.31
C GLY A 110 10.58 6.82 6.53
N HIS A 111 11.43 6.33 5.64
CA HIS A 111 11.17 5.11 4.84
C HIS A 111 11.46 3.80 5.60
N GLY A 112 12.07 3.84 6.79
CA GLY A 112 12.28 2.63 7.60
C GLY A 112 13.12 1.54 6.92
N GLY A 113 14.03 1.91 6.02
CA GLY A 113 14.79 0.96 5.20
C GLY A 113 14.03 0.41 3.97
N HIS A 114 12.73 0.69 3.83
CA HIS A 114 11.95 0.26 2.67
C HIS A 114 12.27 1.09 1.42
N ASN A 115 12.82 0.46 0.38
CA ASN A 115 13.33 1.16 -0.81
C ASN A 115 12.23 1.78 -1.69
N GLY A 116 11.04 1.19 -1.77
CA GLY A 116 9.91 1.80 -2.49
C GLY A 116 9.44 3.12 -1.88
N LEU A 117 9.26 3.17 -0.56
CA LEU A 117 8.98 4.42 0.17
C LEU A 117 10.10 5.45 -0.01
N LYS A 118 11.37 5.02 0.02
CA LYS A 118 12.52 5.91 -0.20
C LYS A 118 12.46 6.59 -1.56
N ASP A 119 12.17 5.83 -2.62
CA ASP A 119 12.07 6.38 -3.97
C ASP A 119 10.84 7.29 -4.13
N ILE A 120 9.69 6.93 -3.55
CA ILE A 120 8.50 7.80 -3.57
C ILE A 120 8.78 9.14 -2.91
N ILE A 121 9.40 9.16 -1.72
CA ILE A 121 9.79 10.41 -1.04
C ILE A 121 10.67 11.27 -1.95
N SER A 122 11.68 10.65 -2.58
CA SER A 122 12.58 11.34 -3.51
C SER A 122 11.84 11.96 -4.70
N LYS A 123 10.96 11.20 -5.36
CA LYS A 123 10.22 11.66 -6.55
C LYS A 123 9.07 12.62 -6.25
N LEU A 124 8.62 12.69 -5.00
CA LEU A 124 7.68 13.72 -4.52
C LEU A 124 8.40 14.97 -3.98
N GLY A 125 9.64 15.23 -4.41
CA GLY A 125 10.39 16.43 -4.04
C GLY A 125 10.92 16.40 -2.60
N ASN A 126 11.40 15.23 -2.15
CA ASN A 126 11.81 14.98 -0.77
C ASN A 126 10.69 15.24 0.26
N ASN A 127 9.43 15.10 -0.14
CA ASN A 127 8.28 15.28 0.75
C ASN A 127 7.79 13.92 1.29
N PRO A 128 7.97 13.63 2.60
CA PRO A 128 7.49 12.38 3.18
C PRO A 128 6.02 12.42 3.61
N ASN A 129 5.32 13.56 3.50
CA ASN A 129 4.02 13.83 4.11
C ASN A 129 2.83 13.23 3.34
N PHE A 130 2.95 11.97 2.93
CA PHE A 130 1.85 11.15 2.43
C PHE A 130 1.40 10.13 3.47
N HIS A 131 0.17 9.65 3.33
CA HIS A 131 -0.40 8.64 4.20
C HIS A 131 0.11 7.25 3.82
N ARG A 132 0.16 6.36 4.80
CA ARG A 132 0.69 5.01 4.65
C ARG A 132 -0.24 4.01 5.31
N LEU A 133 -0.50 2.91 4.62
CA LEU A 133 -1.05 1.69 5.20
C LEU A 133 0.10 0.70 5.38
N ARG A 134 0.47 0.48 6.64
CA ARG A 134 1.55 -0.43 7.02
C ARG A 134 0.96 -1.81 7.26
N VAL A 135 1.22 -2.77 6.38
CA VAL A 135 0.71 -4.15 6.48
C VAL A 135 1.78 -5.03 7.11
N GLY A 136 1.53 -5.53 8.31
CA GLY A 136 2.51 -6.30 9.08
C GLY A 136 2.87 -7.63 8.42
N ILE A 137 4.17 -7.84 8.24
CA ILE A 137 4.74 -9.10 7.71
C ILE A 137 5.70 -9.78 8.68
N GLY A 138 5.99 -9.14 9.82
CA GLY A 138 6.96 -9.61 10.81
C GLY A 138 8.41 -9.36 10.41
N HIS A 139 9.34 -9.70 11.30
CA HIS A 139 10.77 -9.51 11.09
C HIS A 139 11.53 -10.84 11.27
N PRO A 140 12.51 -11.19 10.41
CA PRO A 140 13.28 -12.44 10.52
C PRO A 140 14.30 -12.48 11.68
N GLY A 141 14.17 -11.58 12.67
CA GLY A 141 15.12 -11.38 13.77
C GLY A 141 16.49 -10.77 13.39
N ASP A 142 17.00 -11.01 12.19
CA ASP A 142 18.32 -10.56 11.73
C ASP A 142 18.23 -9.70 10.46
N LYS A 143 18.90 -8.54 10.46
CA LYS A 143 18.98 -7.61 9.32
C LYS A 143 19.53 -8.27 8.06
N ASN A 144 20.48 -9.20 8.19
CA ASN A 144 21.08 -9.88 7.04
C ASN A 144 20.09 -10.81 6.31
N LYS A 145 19.00 -11.20 6.97
CA LYS A 145 17.97 -12.09 6.41
C LYS A 145 16.80 -11.34 5.78
N VAL A 146 16.73 -10.02 5.93
CA VAL A 146 15.57 -9.21 5.49
C VAL A 146 15.31 -9.33 4.00
N VAL A 147 16.35 -9.27 3.15
CA VAL A 147 16.19 -9.34 1.69
C VAL A 147 15.53 -10.65 1.26
N GLY A 148 16.04 -11.80 1.73
CA GLY A 148 15.45 -13.10 1.43
C GLY A 148 14.07 -13.29 2.07
N PHE A 149 13.81 -12.66 3.21
CA PHE A 149 12.52 -12.73 3.90
C PHE A 149 11.40 -12.00 3.14
N VAL A 150 11.64 -10.75 2.72
CA VAL A 150 10.62 -9.94 2.01
C VAL A 150 10.34 -10.48 0.61
N LEU A 151 11.38 -11.01 -0.07
CA LEU A 151 11.25 -11.70 -1.36
C LEU A 151 10.78 -13.15 -1.23
N GLY A 152 10.51 -13.62 -0.01
CA GLY A 152 9.99 -14.96 0.26
C GLY A 152 8.47 -14.97 0.34
N LYS A 153 7.86 -16.08 -0.08
CA LYS A 153 6.44 -16.37 0.16
C LYS A 153 6.22 -16.65 1.67
N PRO A 154 5.19 -16.08 2.30
CA PRO A 154 4.87 -16.41 3.68
C PRO A 154 4.31 -17.84 3.82
N PRO A 155 4.54 -18.51 4.97
CA PRO A 155 3.80 -19.71 5.33
C PRO A 155 2.29 -19.47 5.30
N VAL A 156 1.50 -20.53 5.08
CA VAL A 156 0.04 -20.43 5.00
C VAL A 156 -0.59 -19.82 6.26
N SER A 157 -0.03 -20.10 7.44
CA SER A 157 -0.48 -19.49 8.70
C SER A 157 -0.28 -17.98 8.74
N GLU A 158 0.87 -17.48 8.28
CA GLU A 158 1.12 -16.03 8.21
C GLU A 158 0.29 -15.37 7.11
N GLN A 159 0.15 -16.01 5.94
CA GLN A 159 -0.64 -15.48 4.83
C GLN A 159 -2.09 -15.22 5.26
N LYS A 160 -2.73 -16.17 5.96
CA LYS A 160 -4.11 -15.98 6.47
C LYS A 160 -4.24 -14.75 7.35
N LEU A 161 -3.30 -14.53 8.26
CA LEU A 161 -3.29 -13.36 9.15
C LEU A 161 -3.10 -12.06 8.35
N ILE A 162 -2.21 -12.06 7.35
CA ILE A 162 -2.02 -10.91 6.46
C ILE A 162 -3.31 -10.60 5.70
N ASP A 163 -3.97 -11.62 5.15
CA ASP A 163 -5.21 -11.48 4.39
C ASP A 163 -6.34 -10.90 5.27
N GLU A 164 -6.47 -11.35 6.52
CA GLU A 164 -7.43 -10.79 7.50
C GLU A 164 -7.14 -9.31 7.81
N ALA A 165 -5.87 -8.95 7.99
CA ALA A 165 -5.48 -7.55 8.20
C ALA A 165 -5.75 -6.67 6.98
N ILE A 166 -5.59 -7.22 5.77
CA ILE A 166 -5.90 -6.54 4.51
C ILE A 166 -7.41 -6.33 4.35
N ASP A 167 -8.25 -7.33 4.65
CA ASP A 167 -9.72 -7.19 4.59
C ASP A 167 -10.21 -6.10 5.55
N GLU A 168 -9.73 -6.10 6.79
CA GLU A 168 -10.11 -5.06 7.77
C GLU A 168 -9.57 -3.68 7.36
N ALA A 169 -8.36 -3.60 6.79
CA ALA A 169 -7.83 -2.35 6.27
C ALA A 169 -8.68 -1.79 5.12
N ALA A 170 -9.17 -2.63 4.20
CA ALA A 170 -10.06 -2.20 3.12
C ALA A 170 -11.37 -1.61 3.67
N ARG A 171 -12.01 -2.28 4.64
CA ARG A 171 -13.21 -1.77 5.33
C ARG A 171 -12.93 -0.45 6.07
N CYS A 172 -11.76 -0.32 6.69
CA CYS A 172 -11.37 0.90 7.38
C CYS A 172 -11.05 2.05 6.41
N THR A 173 -10.56 1.75 5.20
CA THR A 173 -10.42 2.76 4.14
C THR A 173 -11.79 3.26 3.68
N GLU A 174 -12.76 2.37 3.42
CA GLU A 174 -14.16 2.78 3.15
C GLU A 174 -14.71 3.66 4.30
N LEU A 175 -14.48 3.26 5.56
CA LEU A 175 -14.86 4.03 6.74
C LEU A 175 -14.17 5.40 6.80
N TRP A 176 -12.92 5.53 6.33
CA TRP A 176 -12.24 6.82 6.28
C TRP A 176 -13.00 7.80 5.39
N PHE A 177 -13.41 7.38 4.19
CA PHE A 177 -14.19 8.24 3.29
C PHE A 177 -15.54 8.64 3.88
N LYS A 178 -16.19 7.72 4.62
CA LYS A 178 -17.52 7.95 5.20
C LYS A 178 -17.50 8.81 6.47
N ASP A 179 -16.54 8.53 7.34
CA ASP A 179 -16.60 8.87 8.76
C ASP A 179 -15.31 9.56 9.26
N GLY A 180 -14.33 9.72 8.38
CA GLY A 180 -13.07 10.42 8.64
C GLY A 180 -11.94 9.54 9.19
N LEU A 181 -10.71 10.04 9.03
CA LEU A 181 -9.48 9.32 9.37
C LEU A 181 -9.42 8.89 10.84
N ALA A 182 -9.93 9.70 11.76
CA ALA A 182 -9.88 9.41 13.18
C ALA A 182 -10.64 8.12 13.54
N LYS A 183 -11.88 7.97 13.03
CA LYS A 183 -12.70 6.77 13.24
C LYS A 183 -12.08 5.54 12.57
N ALA A 184 -11.63 5.69 11.32
CA ALA A 184 -10.92 4.63 10.58
C ALA A 184 -9.67 4.14 11.31
N THR A 185 -8.87 5.07 11.83
CA THR A 185 -7.65 4.77 12.61
C THR A 185 -7.99 4.06 13.90
N SER A 186 -8.97 4.56 14.67
CA SER A 186 -9.38 3.94 15.92
C SER A 186 -9.81 2.48 15.72
N ARG A 187 -10.61 2.21 14.68
CA ARG A 187 -11.04 0.85 14.35
C ARG A 187 -9.85 -0.04 13.97
N LEU A 188 -9.09 0.36 12.95
CA LEU A 188 -7.99 -0.44 12.43
C LEU A 188 -6.91 -0.72 13.50
N HIS A 189 -6.57 0.27 14.33
CA HIS A 189 -5.48 0.12 15.32
C HIS A 189 -5.87 -0.76 16.53
N THR A 190 -7.16 -1.01 16.73
CA THR A 190 -7.66 -1.97 17.73
C THR A 190 -7.82 -3.39 17.19
N PHE A 191 -7.77 -3.57 15.87
CA PHE A 191 -7.85 -4.88 15.24
C PHE A 191 -6.54 -5.66 15.40
N LYS A 192 -6.69 -6.96 15.65
CA LYS A 192 -5.65 -7.97 15.52
C LYS A 192 -6.31 -9.25 15.01
N ALA A 193 -5.80 -9.80 13.93
CA ALA A 193 -6.20 -11.12 13.44
C ALA A 193 -5.97 -12.19 14.53
N GLN A 194 -6.80 -13.23 14.53
CA GLN A 194 -6.77 -14.32 15.54
C GLN A 194 -6.37 -15.65 14.91
#